data_AF-A0A931YG75-F1
#
_entry.id   AF-A0A931YG75-F1
#
_cell.length_a   1.000
_cell.length_b   1.000
_cell.length_c   1.000
_cell.angle_alpha   90.00
_cell.angle_beta   90.00
_cell.angle_gamma   90.00
#
_symmetry.space_group_name_H-M   'P 1'
#
loop_
_entity.id
_entity.type
_entity.pdbx_description
1 polymer ?
#
loop_
_entity_poly.entity_id
_entity_poly.type
_entity_poly.pdbx_seq_one_letter_code
_entity_poly.pdbx_strand_id
1 'polypeptide(L)' 'MLGVHDLEKRFDLGSLRLCVSAAEPLPAATYEEWVGRTGKECLDGIGSTEMFHIFISS' A
#
# COMPACT_ATOMS: atom_id res chain seq x y z
N MET A 1 -0.13 -10.43 4.40
CA MET A 1 -1.61 -10.57 4.46
C MET A 1 -2.16 -9.38 5.20
N LEU A 2 -3.23 -8.77 4.71
CA LEU A 2 -3.84 -7.60 5.32
C LEU A 2 -4.40 -7.96 6.71
N GLY A 3 -4.09 -7.13 7.71
CA GLY A 3 -4.58 -7.33 9.08
C GLY A 3 -6.07 -6.99 9.27
N VAL A 4 -6.76 -6.52 8.23
CA VAL A 4 -8.16 -6.08 8.29
C VAL A 4 -9.05 -7.01 7.46
N HIS A 5 -9.85 -7.82 8.15
CA HIS A 5 -10.86 -8.68 7.53
C HIS A 5 -12.08 -7.88 7.05
N ASP A 6 -12.62 -8.26 5.89
CA ASP A 6 -13.80 -7.67 5.23
C ASP A 6 -13.75 -6.12 5.07
N LEU A 7 -12.56 -5.55 4.91
CA LEU A 7 -12.26 -4.14 4.61
C LEU A 7 -13.26 -3.53 3.62
N GLU A 8 -13.48 -4.20 2.48
CA GLU A 8 -14.31 -3.76 1.36
C GLU A 8 -15.82 -3.68 1.69
N LYS A 9 -16.27 -4.35 2.76
CA LYS A 9 -17.66 -4.28 3.26
C LYS A 9 -17.82 -3.29 4.41
N ARG A 10 -16.72 -3.02 5.13
CA ARG A 10 -16.74 -2.25 6.37
C ARG A 10 -16.43 -0.77 6.16
N PHE A 11 -15.72 -0.42 5.10
CA PHE A 11 -15.26 0.94 4.85
C PHE A 11 -15.47 1.33 3.38
N ASP A 12 -15.93 2.56 3.17
CA ASP A 12 -15.93 3.18 1.84
C ASP A 12 -14.55 3.78 1.56
N LEU A 13 -13.84 3.20 0.59
CA LEU A 13 -12.52 3.64 0.14
C LEU A 13 -12.58 4.42 -1.18
N GLY A 14 -13.77 4.88 -1.60
CA GLY A 14 -14.00 5.59 -2.86
C GLY A 14 -13.16 6.86 -3.00
N SER A 15 -12.88 7.56 -1.89
CA SER A 15 -12.07 8.78 -1.88
C SER A 15 -10.56 8.54 -2.02
N LEU A 16 -10.08 7.32 -1.75
CA LEU A 16 -8.66 7.00 -1.89
C LEU A 16 -8.28 6.95 -3.37
N ARG A 17 -7.34 7.80 -3.78
CA ARG A 17 -6.83 7.80 -5.16
C ARG A 17 -5.61 6.89 -5.34
N LEU A 18 -4.76 6.79 -4.31
CA LEU A 18 -3.48 6.10 -4.35
C LEU A 18 -3.05 5.74 -2.93
N CYS A 19 -2.35 4.62 -2.77
CA CYS A 19 -1.65 4.25 -1.54
C CYS A 19 -0.13 4.22 -1.75
N VAL A 20 0.61 4.44 -0.67
CA VAL A 20 2.07 4.36 -0.66
C VAL A 20 2.49 3.51 0.54
N SER A 21 3.40 2.56 0.31
CA SER A 21 4.10 1.77 1.32
C SER A 21 5.57 2.20 1.37
N ALA A 22 6.19 2.04 2.53
CA ALA A 22 7.58 2.39 2.77
C ALA A 22 8.10 1.70 4.04
N ALA A 23 9.35 2.02 4.41
CA ALA A 23 10.11 1.52 5.57
C ALA A 23 10.58 0.07 5.43
N GLU A 24 9.68 -0.86 5.09
CA GLU A 24 10.01 -2.26 4.83
C GLU A 24 9.49 -2.68 3.44
N PRO A 25 10.13 -3.67 2.78
CA PRO A 25 9.66 -4.15 1.49
C PRO A 25 8.20 -4.60 1.54
N LEU A 26 7.37 -4.10 0.63
CA LEU A 26 5.97 -4.50 0.55
C LEU A 26 5.87 -5.97 0.10
N PRO A 27 5.35 -6.90 0.92
CA PRO A 27 5.22 -8.29 0.49
C PRO A 27 4.21 -8.42 -0.64
N ALA A 28 4.57 -9.14 -1.71
CA ALA A 28 3.71 -9.33 -2.89
C ALA A 28 2.30 -9.81 -2.54
N ALA A 29 2.17 -10.79 -1.64
CA ALA A 29 0.86 -11.28 -1.21
C ALA A 29 -0.01 -10.21 -0.54
N THR A 30 0.59 -9.24 0.17
CA THR A 30 -0.16 -8.12 0.76
C THR A 30 -0.59 -7.13 -0.31
N TYR A 31 0.27 -6.84 -1.29
CA TYR A 31 -0.05 -5.98 -2.43
C TYR A 31 -1.19 -6.58 -3.28
N GLU A 32 -1.08 -7.85 -3.66
CA GLU A 32 -2.10 -8.56 -4.44
C GLU A 32 -3.45 -8.59 -3.72
N GLU A 33 -3.45 -8.83 -2.41
CA GLU A 33 -4.67 -8.81 -1.60
C GLU A 33 -5.28 -7.40 -1.54
N TRP A 34 -4.45 -6.35 -1.38
CA TRP A 34 -4.90 -4.96 -1.39
C TRP A 34 -5.54 -4.57 -2.72
N VAL A 35 -4.84 -4.81 -3.83
CA VAL A 35 -5.36 -4.51 -5.17
C VAL A 35 -6.61 -5.33 -5.46
N GLY A 36 -6.61 -6.63 -5.13
CA GLY A 36 -7.75 -7.51 -5.37
C GLY A 36 -9.02 -7.11 -4.60
N ARG A 37 -8.88 -6.55 -3.39
CA ARG A 37 -10.02 -6.16 -2.55
C ARG A 37 -10.46 -4.72 -2.75
N THR A 38 -9.54 -3.82 -3.05
CA THR A 38 -9.81 -2.37 -3.13
C THR A 38 -9.83 -1.82 -4.55
N GLY A 39 -9.20 -2.51 -5.50
CA GLY A 39 -8.96 -2.02 -6.85
C GLY A 39 -8.01 -0.82 -6.93
N LYS A 40 -7.28 -0.51 -5.85
CA LYS A 40 -6.37 0.64 -5.76
C LYS A 40 -4.92 0.18 -5.76
N GLU A 41 -4.08 0.88 -6.51
CA GLU A 41 -2.63 0.66 -6.49
C GLU A 41 -2.00 1.11 -5.17
N CYS A 42 -0.96 0.40 -4.75
CA CYS A 42 -0.10 0.76 -3.62
C CYS A 42 1.35 0.82 -4.10
N LEU A 43 1.90 2.02 -4.20
CA LEU A 43 3.28 2.21 -4.63
C LEU A 43 4.22 1.81 -3.51
N ASP A 44 5.17 0.92 -3.79
CA ASP A 44 6.23 0.60 -2.84
C ASP A 44 7.37 1.62 -2.98
N GLY A 45 7.94 2.02 -1.84
CA GLY A 45 8.84 3.16 -1.74
C GLY A 45 10.07 2.87 -0.90
N ILE A 46 11.25 2.95 -1.52
CA ILE A 46 12.54 2.86 -0.81
C ILE A 46 13.01 4.27 -0.48
N GLY A 47 13.28 4.51 0.81
CA GLY A 47 13.77 5.78 1.35
C GLY A 47 14.65 5.58 2.56
N SER A 48 15.34 6.64 3.00
CA SER A 48 16.00 6.69 4.31
C SER A 48 16.03 8.12 4.85
N THR A 49 16.27 8.26 6.15
CA THR A 49 16.36 9.56 6.82
C THR A 49 17.51 10.40 6.26
N GLU A 50 18.66 9.79 5.96
CA GLU A 50 19.84 10.43 5.36
C GLU A 50 19.54 11.04 3.98
N MET A 51 18.59 10.45 3.26
CA MET A 51 18.10 10.91 1.96
C MET A 51 16.79 11.70 2.06
N PHE A 52 16.37 12.07 3.27
CA PHE A 52 15.14 12.81 3.61
C PHE A 52 13.81 12.09 3.29
N HIS A 53 13.68 11.40 2.17
CA HIS A 53 12.42 10.79 1.73
C HIS A 53 12.64 9.53 0.85
N ILE A 54 11.55 8.98 0.32
CA ILE A 54 11.53 7.97 -0.76
C ILE A 54 12.32 8.50 -1.97
N PHE A 55 13.32 7.74 -2.41
CA PHE A 55 14.16 8.02 -3.57
C PHE A 55 13.97 7.02 -4.73
N ILE A 56 13.34 5.86 -4.50
CA ILE A 56 12.88 4.92 -5.53
C ILE A 56 11.42 4.54 -5.24
N SER A 57 10.58 4.49 -6.26
CA SER A 57 9.20 4.02 -6.16
C SER A 57 8.87 3.06 -7.31
N SER A 58 8.04 2.06 -7.03
CA SER A 58 7.52 1.07 -7.99
C SER A 58 6.04 0.80 -7.78
#